data_AF-A0A6N7EQ26-F1
#
_entry.id   AF-A0A6N7EQ26-F1
#
_cell.length_a   1.000
_cell.length_b   1.000
_cell.length_c   1.000
_cell.angle_alpha   90.00
_cell.angle_beta   90.00
_cell.angle_gamma   90.00
#
_symmetry.space_group_name_H-M   'P 1'
#
loop_
_entity.id
_entity.type
_entity.pdbx_description
1 polymer ?
#
loop_
_entity_poly.entity_id
_entity_poly.type
_entity_poly.pdbx_seq_one_letter_code
_entity_poly.pdbx_strand_id
1 'polypeptide(L)'
;PKKLADRLGGLDVRALAEMNPDELTEVCRTPPAVHRYPGSMAGRIQALCAALVADYDGDAAALWTAGDPDGAEVLRRLKALPGFGDQKAKIFVALLGKQYGLRSEGWRESAGDYGEEGSYRSVADIVDADSLTRVRENKKAMKAAAKAAKK
;
A
#
# COMPACT_ATOMS: atom_id res chain seq x y z
N PRO A 1 -8.21 4.40 -6.25
CA PRO A 1 -9.22 3.60 -5.53
C PRO A 1 -10.62 4.24 -5.56
N LYS A 2 -10.78 5.54 -5.24
CA LYS A 2 -12.11 6.20 -5.20
C LYS A 2 -12.99 5.97 -6.44
N LYS A 3 -12.48 6.19 -7.65
CA LYS A 3 -13.23 5.92 -8.89
C LYS A 3 -13.77 4.50 -9.00
N LEU A 4 -13.00 3.50 -8.55
CA LEU A 4 -13.43 2.11 -8.55
C LEU A 4 -14.55 1.88 -7.54
N ALA A 5 -14.37 2.41 -6.32
CA ALA A 5 -15.38 2.33 -5.26
C ALA A 5 -16.70 3.00 -5.67
N ASP A 6 -16.64 4.21 -6.26
CA ASP A 6 -17.81 4.95 -6.73
C ASP A 6 -18.57 4.19 -7.83
N ARG A 7 -17.87 3.42 -8.68
CA ARG A 7 -18.47 2.62 -9.77
C ARG A 7 -19.08 1.31 -9.31
N LEU A 8 -18.49 0.70 -8.28
CA LEU A 8 -18.89 -0.62 -7.79
C LEU A 8 -19.75 -0.55 -6.52
N GLY A 9 -20.04 0.65 -6.01
CA GLY A 9 -20.77 0.84 -4.76
C GLY A 9 -19.98 0.47 -3.50
N GLY A 10 -18.66 0.33 -3.61
CA GLY A 10 -17.79 -0.13 -2.53
C GLY A 10 -16.54 -0.84 -3.05
N LEU A 11 -15.74 -1.38 -2.12
CA LEU A 11 -14.59 -2.23 -2.43
C LEU A 11 -14.71 -3.53 -1.65
N ASP A 12 -15.69 -4.36 -2.04
CA ASP A 12 -15.81 -5.70 -1.48
C ASP A 12 -14.72 -6.61 -2.06
N VAL A 13 -13.91 -7.19 -1.18
CA VAL A 13 -12.72 -7.97 -1.56
C VAL A 13 -13.11 -9.26 -2.27
N ARG A 14 -14.18 -9.94 -1.85
CA ARG A 14 -14.64 -11.19 -2.47
C ARG A 14 -15.25 -10.94 -3.83
N ALA A 15 -16.13 -9.94 -3.94
CA ALA A 15 -16.72 -9.52 -5.20
C ALA A 15 -15.64 -9.14 -6.21
N LEU A 16 -14.61 -8.40 -5.81
CA LEU A 16 -13.49 -8.05 -6.69
C LEU A 16 -12.61 -9.25 -7.09
N ALA A 17 -12.43 -10.23 -6.19
CA ALA A 17 -11.69 -11.44 -6.51
C ALA A 17 -12.42 -12.30 -7.55
N GLU A 18 -13.75 -12.42 -7.42
CA GLU A 18 -14.61 -13.28 -8.25
C GLU A 18 -15.16 -12.60 -9.51
N MET A 19 -15.08 -11.27 -9.60
CA MET A 19 -15.56 -10.50 -10.75
C MET A 19 -14.95 -11.01 -12.06
N ASN A 20 -15.74 -11.02 -13.13
CA ASN A 20 -15.23 -11.33 -14.46
C ASN A 20 -14.04 -10.38 -14.80
N PRO A 21 -12.85 -10.91 -15.17
CA PRO A 21 -11.68 -10.09 -15.43
C PRO A 21 -11.86 -9.02 -16.52
N ASP A 22 -12.67 -9.31 -17.55
CA ASP A 22 -12.97 -8.38 -18.63
C ASP A 22 -13.89 -7.26 -18.13
N GLU A 23 -14.89 -7.59 -17.31
CA GLU A 23 -15.77 -6.60 -16.68
C GLU A 23 -14.97 -5.66 -15.76
N LEU A 24 -14.09 -6.19 -14.90
CA LEU A 24 -13.24 -5.37 -14.04
C LEU A 24 -12.30 -4.47 -14.85
N THR A 25 -11.81 -4.97 -15.98
CA THR A 25 -11.00 -4.20 -16.93
C THR A 25 -11.80 -3.03 -17.50
N GLU A 26 -13.05 -3.26 -17.91
CA GLU A 26 -13.91 -2.21 -18.44
C GLU A 26 -14.30 -1.17 -17.38
N VAL A 27 -14.59 -1.61 -16.15
CA VAL A 27 -14.77 -0.70 -15.00
C VAL A 27 -13.52 0.15 -14.77
N CYS A 28 -12.32 -0.43 -14.87
CA CYS A 28 -11.07 0.31 -14.75
C CYS A 28 -10.84 1.27 -15.93
N ARG A 29 -11.32 0.92 -17.13
CA ARG A 29 -11.16 1.68 -18.38
C ARG A 29 -12.14 2.85 -18.49
N THR A 30 -13.31 2.78 -17.85
CA THR A 30 -14.36 3.81 -17.95
C THR A 30 -13.77 5.22 -17.74
N PRO A 31 -13.92 6.14 -18.72
CA PRO A 31 -13.42 7.51 -18.60
C PRO A 31 -14.07 8.28 -17.45
N PRO A 32 -13.30 9.08 -16.68
CA PRO A 32 -11.84 9.12 -16.66
C PRO A 32 -11.28 7.82 -16.05
N ALA A 33 -10.35 7.15 -16.73
CA ALA A 33 -9.84 5.83 -16.33
C ALA A 33 -9.27 5.82 -14.90
N VAL A 34 -9.33 4.66 -14.24
CA VAL A 34 -8.74 4.46 -12.90
C VAL A 34 -7.24 4.66 -12.93
N HIS A 35 -6.60 4.18 -14.00
CA HIS A 35 -5.17 4.31 -14.25
C HIS A 35 -4.91 4.42 -15.75
N ARG A 36 -3.76 4.98 -16.14
CA ARG A 36 -3.33 5.04 -17.56
C ARG A 36 -3.12 3.68 -18.23
N TYR A 37 -3.04 2.61 -17.44
CA TYR A 37 -2.96 1.21 -17.87
C TYR A 37 -4.10 0.42 -17.21
N PRO A 38 -5.34 0.51 -17.72
CA PRO A 38 -6.50 -0.01 -17.03
C PRO A 38 -6.48 -1.54 -16.89
N GLY A 39 -6.16 -2.29 -17.96
CA GLY A 39 -6.12 -3.76 -17.89
C GLY A 39 -5.08 -4.30 -16.91
N SER A 40 -3.85 -3.76 -16.93
CA SER A 40 -2.83 -4.15 -15.94
C SER A 40 -3.24 -3.79 -14.51
N MET A 41 -3.95 -2.68 -14.32
CA MET A 41 -4.43 -2.28 -13.00
C MET A 41 -5.55 -3.20 -12.51
N ALA A 42 -6.51 -3.54 -13.36
CA ALA A 42 -7.59 -4.49 -13.06
C ALA A 42 -7.03 -5.83 -12.58
N GLY A 43 -6.12 -6.44 -13.36
CA GLY A 43 -5.49 -7.70 -12.97
C GLY A 43 -4.72 -7.64 -11.65
N ARG A 44 -4.04 -6.52 -11.35
CA ARG A 44 -3.35 -6.32 -10.06
C ARG A 44 -4.31 -6.18 -8.89
N ILE A 45 -5.45 -5.49 -9.08
CA ILE A 45 -6.48 -5.36 -8.06
C ILE A 45 -7.09 -6.72 -7.76
N GLN A 46 -7.50 -7.45 -8.80
CA GLN A 46 -8.10 -8.78 -8.66
C GLN A 46 -7.13 -9.76 -7.99
N ALA A 47 -5.86 -9.80 -8.41
CA ALA A 47 -4.85 -10.67 -7.80
C ALA A 47 -4.62 -10.35 -6.32
N LEU A 48 -4.59 -9.06 -5.94
CA LEU A 48 -4.50 -8.65 -4.54
C LEU A 48 -5.72 -9.13 -3.75
N CYS A 49 -6.93 -8.95 -4.30
CA CYS A 49 -8.16 -9.38 -3.63
C CYS A 49 -8.22 -10.90 -3.48
N ALA A 50 -7.84 -11.66 -4.51
CA ALA A 50 -7.78 -13.12 -4.46
C ALA A 50 -6.81 -13.63 -3.39
N ALA A 51 -5.63 -13.01 -3.25
CA ALA A 51 -4.69 -13.34 -2.18
C ALA A 51 -5.27 -13.05 -0.78
N LEU A 52 -5.97 -11.92 -0.62
CA LEU A 52 -6.65 -11.60 0.64
C LEU A 52 -7.76 -12.59 0.98
N VAL A 53 -8.54 -13.06 -0.01
CA VAL A 53 -9.56 -14.09 0.20
C VAL A 53 -8.91 -15.42 0.61
N ALA A 54 -7.89 -15.85 -0.11
CA ALA A 54 -7.25 -17.15 0.12
C ALA A 54 -6.55 -17.23 1.48
N ASP A 55 -5.80 -16.20 1.87
CA ASP A 55 -4.92 -16.26 3.03
C ASP A 55 -5.52 -15.58 4.28
N TYR A 56 -6.53 -14.72 4.11
CA TYR A 56 -7.08 -13.87 5.18
C TYR A 56 -8.60 -13.80 5.18
N ASP A 57 -9.29 -14.71 4.47
CA ASP A 57 -10.75 -14.76 4.39
C ASP A 57 -11.40 -13.42 3.95
N GLY A 58 -10.67 -12.65 3.15
CA GLY A 58 -11.09 -11.35 2.64
C GLY A 58 -10.91 -10.19 3.61
N ASP A 59 -10.45 -10.43 4.84
CA ASP A 59 -10.15 -9.39 5.82
C ASP A 59 -8.72 -8.86 5.65
N ALA A 60 -8.59 -7.69 5.03
CA ALA A 60 -7.30 -7.03 4.88
C ALA A 60 -6.66 -6.65 6.23
N ALA A 61 -7.45 -6.37 7.28
CA ALA A 61 -6.89 -5.99 8.57
C ALA A 61 -6.16 -7.15 9.26
N ALA A 62 -6.56 -8.40 8.98
CA ALA A 62 -5.92 -9.61 9.50
C ALA A 62 -4.42 -9.69 9.19
N LEU A 63 -3.94 -8.97 8.16
CA LEU A 63 -2.51 -8.80 7.89
C LEU A 63 -1.72 -8.29 9.11
N TRP A 64 -2.32 -7.45 9.95
CA TRP A 64 -1.68 -6.86 11.13
C TRP A 64 -2.45 -7.04 12.45
N THR A 65 -3.60 -7.70 12.44
CA THR A 65 -4.39 -7.97 13.66
C THR A 65 -4.48 -9.45 14.01
N ALA A 66 -4.44 -10.36 13.03
CA ALA A 66 -4.66 -11.78 13.29
C ALA A 66 -3.44 -12.42 13.98
N GLY A 67 -3.68 -12.95 15.17
CA GLY A 67 -2.68 -13.65 15.97
C GLY A 67 -1.65 -12.74 16.66
N ASP A 68 -1.98 -11.45 16.86
CA ASP A 68 -1.12 -10.46 17.52
C ASP A 68 0.34 -10.44 16.99
N PRO A 69 0.52 -10.19 15.67
CA PRO A 69 1.83 -10.32 15.04
C PRO A 69 2.79 -9.21 15.49
N ASP A 70 4.07 -9.55 15.56
CA ASP A 70 5.14 -8.55 15.64
C ASP A 70 5.33 -7.81 14.29
N GLY A 71 6.12 -6.74 14.31
CA GLY A 71 6.38 -5.92 13.13
C GLY A 71 7.03 -6.68 11.98
N ALA A 72 7.85 -7.69 12.28
CA ALA A 72 8.55 -8.50 11.28
C ALA A 72 7.56 -9.42 10.54
N GLU A 73 6.61 -9.98 11.27
CA GLU A 73 5.53 -10.80 10.73
C GLU A 73 4.56 -9.95 9.89
N VAL A 74 4.18 -8.75 10.36
CA VAL A 74 3.37 -7.81 9.55
C VAL A 74 4.10 -7.47 8.24
N LEU A 75 5.41 -7.17 8.30
CA LEU A 75 6.21 -6.91 7.11
C LEU A 75 6.25 -8.12 6.17
N ARG A 76 6.45 -9.33 6.71
CA ARG A 76 6.48 -10.58 5.94
C ARG A 76 5.16 -10.81 5.21
N ARG A 77 4.02 -10.67 5.91
CA ARG A 77 2.67 -10.81 5.34
C ARG A 77 2.42 -9.79 4.23
N LEU A 78 2.78 -8.53 4.44
CA LEU A 78 2.68 -7.49 3.41
C LEU A 78 3.52 -7.80 2.17
N LYS A 79 4.75 -8.31 2.34
CA LYS A 79 5.63 -8.68 1.21
C LYS A 79 5.12 -9.89 0.41
N ALA A 80 4.28 -10.73 1.01
CA ALA A 80 3.67 -11.86 0.30
C ALA A 80 2.55 -11.42 -0.66
N LEU A 81 1.98 -10.22 -0.48
CA LEU A 81 0.89 -9.74 -1.32
C LEU A 81 1.35 -9.40 -2.75
N PRO A 82 0.56 -9.73 -3.77
CA PRO A 82 0.82 -9.31 -5.15
C PRO A 82 1.01 -7.79 -5.27
N GLY A 83 2.14 -7.38 -5.85
CA GLY A 83 2.45 -5.96 -6.07
C GLY A 83 3.01 -5.21 -4.85
N PHE A 84 3.38 -5.92 -3.77
CA PHE A 84 4.11 -5.38 -2.62
C PHE A 84 5.57 -5.83 -2.61
N GLY A 85 6.45 -4.95 -3.11
CA GLY A 85 7.89 -5.10 -2.90
C GLY A 85 8.35 -4.55 -1.55
N ASP A 86 9.62 -4.81 -1.20
CA ASP A 86 10.22 -4.47 0.10
C ASP A 86 9.94 -3.03 0.55
N GLN A 87 10.22 -2.05 -0.32
CA GLN A 87 10.00 -0.64 -0.02
C GLN A 87 8.52 -0.32 0.27
N LYS A 88 7.59 -0.85 -0.52
CA LYS A 88 6.16 -0.57 -0.33
C LYS A 88 5.67 -1.19 0.98
N ALA A 89 6.10 -2.41 1.28
CA ALA A 89 5.74 -3.09 2.51
C ALA A 89 6.25 -2.32 3.74
N LYS A 90 7.52 -1.87 3.74
CA LYS A 90 8.08 -1.04 4.82
C LYS A 90 7.35 0.27 5.02
N ILE A 91 7.01 0.97 3.93
CA ILE A 91 6.19 2.20 4.00
C ILE A 91 4.81 1.91 4.59
N PHE A 92 4.20 0.76 4.26
CA PHE A 92 2.90 0.39 4.80
C PHE A 92 2.97 0.08 6.30
N VAL A 93 4.00 -0.64 6.77
CA VAL A 93 4.25 -0.83 8.21
C VAL A 93 4.43 0.51 8.91
N ALA A 94 5.22 1.42 8.34
CA ALA A 94 5.38 2.78 8.87
C ALA A 94 4.06 3.54 8.96
N LEU A 95 3.21 3.45 7.92
CA LEU A 95 1.90 4.10 7.90
C LEU A 95 1.01 3.55 9.02
N LEU A 96 0.99 2.22 9.20
CA LEU A 96 0.23 1.58 10.28
C LEU A 96 0.69 2.06 11.66
N GLY A 97 2.01 2.08 11.91
CA GLY A 97 2.56 2.53 13.19
C GLY A 97 2.38 4.02 13.46
N LYS A 98 2.65 4.87 12.48
CA LYS A 98 2.65 6.34 12.64
C LYS A 98 1.25 6.94 12.66
N GLN A 99 0.32 6.42 11.87
CA GLN A 99 -0.99 7.06 11.67
C GLN A 99 -2.18 6.21 12.13
N TYR A 100 -2.04 4.87 12.17
CA TYR A 100 -3.14 3.97 12.55
C TYR A 100 -2.92 3.31 13.92
N GLY A 101 -1.86 3.67 14.63
CA GLY A 101 -1.63 3.25 16.01
C GLY A 101 -1.24 1.78 16.18
N LEU A 102 -0.63 1.14 15.17
CA LEU A 102 -0.08 -0.21 15.31
C LEU A 102 0.94 -0.24 16.46
N ARG A 103 0.74 -1.18 17.40
CA ARG A 103 1.57 -1.35 18.60
C ARG A 103 2.45 -2.60 18.59
N SER A 104 2.40 -3.39 17.51
CA SER A 104 3.22 -4.58 17.33
C SER A 104 4.68 -4.30 17.65
N GLU A 105 5.29 -5.13 18.48
CA GLU A 105 6.71 -5.00 18.83
C GLU A 105 7.58 -5.01 17.57
N GLY A 106 8.63 -4.18 17.52
CA GLY A 106 9.56 -4.20 16.38
C GLY A 106 9.06 -3.57 15.08
N TRP A 107 7.91 -2.88 15.07
CA TRP A 107 7.36 -2.31 13.82
C TRP A 107 8.24 -1.22 13.22
N ARG A 108 8.93 -0.42 14.04
CA ARG A 108 9.81 0.67 13.56
C ARG A 108 11.03 0.10 12.86
N GLU A 109 11.66 -0.88 13.47
CA GLU A 109 12.81 -1.63 12.96
C GLU A 109 12.43 -2.31 11.64
N SER A 110 11.25 -2.92 11.59
CA SER A 110 10.71 -3.56 10.39
C SER A 110 10.44 -2.56 9.27
N ALA A 111 10.02 -1.34 9.60
CA ALA A 111 9.83 -0.24 8.64
C ALA A 111 11.16 0.39 8.16
N GLY A 112 12.30 0.10 8.80
CA GLY A 112 13.61 0.68 8.48
C GLY A 112 13.60 2.21 8.57
N ASP A 113 14.27 2.89 7.63
CA ASP A 113 14.29 4.37 7.54
C ASP A 113 12.90 5.01 7.57
N TYR A 114 11.85 4.31 7.13
CA TYR A 114 10.47 4.83 7.14
C TYR A 114 9.84 4.80 8.54
N GLY A 115 10.39 4.01 9.47
CA GLY A 115 9.97 3.93 10.87
C GLY A 115 10.59 5.01 11.77
N GLU A 116 11.63 5.70 11.31
CA GLU A 116 12.33 6.75 12.06
C GLU A 116 11.35 7.84 12.54
N GLU A 117 11.44 8.19 13.82
CA GLU A 117 10.65 9.28 14.40
C GLU A 117 11.11 10.63 13.84
N GLY A 118 10.15 11.52 13.53
CA GLY A 118 10.44 12.82 12.90
C GLY A 118 10.91 12.74 11.44
N SER A 119 10.87 11.56 10.80
CA SER A 119 11.22 11.43 9.39
C SER A 119 10.16 12.03 8.46
N TYR A 120 10.57 12.48 7.26
CA TYR A 120 9.66 12.92 6.19
C TYR A 120 10.03 12.21 4.89
N ARG A 121 9.90 10.88 4.85
CA ARG A 121 10.42 10.04 3.76
C ARG A 121 9.33 9.42 2.90
N SER A 122 8.09 9.31 3.40
CA SER A 122 7.01 8.60 2.72
C SER A 122 5.62 9.15 3.05
N VAL A 123 4.60 8.51 2.47
CA VAL A 123 3.19 8.82 2.79
C VAL A 123 2.86 8.61 4.27
N ALA A 124 3.58 7.72 4.96
CA ALA A 124 3.42 7.51 6.40
C ALA A 124 3.70 8.77 7.23
N ASP A 125 4.42 9.74 6.66
CA ASP A 125 4.79 10.99 7.33
C ASP A 125 3.89 12.17 6.94
N ILE A 126 2.91 11.96 6.04
CA ILE A 126 2.03 13.03 5.54
C ILE A 126 0.75 13.05 6.38
N VAL A 127 0.61 14.07 7.22
CA VAL A 127 -0.56 14.29 8.08
C VAL A 127 -1.25 15.63 7.80
N ASP A 128 -0.58 16.52 7.07
CA ASP A 128 -1.04 17.86 6.70
C ASP A 128 -0.30 18.39 5.45
N ALA A 129 -0.55 19.64 5.07
CA ALA A 129 0.07 20.27 3.91
C ALA A 129 1.58 20.53 4.09
N ASP A 130 2.02 20.81 5.31
CA ASP A 130 3.41 21.14 5.62
C ASP A 130 4.28 19.88 5.55
N SER A 131 3.82 18.79 6.16
CA SER A 131 4.46 17.47 6.07
C SER A 131 4.47 16.93 4.64
N LEU A 132 3.40 17.15 3.84
CA LEU A 132 3.41 16.84 2.40
C LEU A 132 4.54 17.57 1.68
N THR A 133 4.76 18.85 2.00
CA THR A 133 5.83 19.65 1.40
C THR A 133 7.20 19.09 1.78
N ARG A 134 7.44 18.83 3.07
CA ARG A 134 8.69 18.22 3.56
C ARG A 134 9.00 16.87 2.91
N VAL A 135 8.00 16.00 2.77
CA VAL A 135 8.17 14.68 2.10
C VAL A 135 8.57 14.85 0.64
N ARG A 136 7.97 15.83 -0.07
CA ARG A 136 8.32 16.13 -1.47
C ARG A 136 9.75 16.64 -1.59
N GLU A 137 10.16 17.54 -0.70
CA GLU A 137 11.53 18.09 -0.66
C GLU A 137 12.57 17.01 -0.39
N ASN A 138 12.34 16.17 0.63
CA ASN A 138 13.23 15.05 0.94
C ASN A 138 13.35 14.08 -0.25
N LYS A 139 12.21 13.70 -0.86
CA LYS A 139 12.21 12.83 -2.04
C LYS A 139 12.99 13.45 -3.23
N LYS A 140 12.93 14.77 -3.40
CA LYS A 140 13.70 15.49 -4.42
C LYS A 140 15.20 15.45 -4.09
N ALA A 141 15.58 15.71 -2.84
CA ALA A 141 16.96 15.68 -2.38
C ALA A 141 17.58 14.27 -2.52
N MET A 142 16.88 13.22 -2.09
CA MET A 142 17.31 11.83 -2.22
C MET A 142 17.53 11.41 -3.69
N LYS A 143 16.62 11.81 -4.59
CA LYS A 143 16.81 11.57 -6.03
C LYS A 143 18.03 12.29 -6.59
N ALA A 144 18.28 13.54 -6.16
CA ALA A 144 19.44 14.30 -6.59
C ALA A 144 20.75 13.66 -6.10
N ALA A 145 20.81 13.27 -4.83
CA ALA A 145 21.94 12.56 -4.25
C ALA A 145 22.22 11.22 -4.96
N ALA A 146 21.18 10.41 -5.21
CA ALA A 146 21.32 9.15 -5.92
C ALA A 146 21.78 9.33 -7.38
N LYS A 147 21.43 10.45 -8.03
CA LYS A 147 21.94 10.79 -9.38
C LYS A 147 23.41 11.22 -9.32
N ALA A 148 23.80 11.99 -8.30
CA ALA A 148 25.18 12.42 -8.11
C ALA A 148 26.11 11.24 -7.79
N ALA A 149 25.68 10.29 -6.95
CA ALA A 149 26.47 9.09 -6.62
C ALA A 149 26.65 8.10 -7.77
N LYS A 150 25.86 8.22 -8.85
CA LYS A 150 26.00 7.42 -10.08
C LYS A 150 26.89 8.08 -11.13
N LYS A 151 27.35 9.31 -10.89
CA LYS A 151 28.24 10.05 -11.78
C LYS A 151 29.66 9.99 -11.22
#